data_AF-A0A537YI31-F1
#
_entry.id   AF-A0A537YI31-F1
#
_cell.length_a   1.000
_cell.length_b   1.000
_cell.length_c   1.000
_cell.angle_alpha   90.00
_cell.angle_beta   90.00
_cell.angle_gamma   90.00
#
_symmetry.space_group_name_H-M   'P 1'
#
loop_
_entity.id
_entity.type
_entity.pdbx_description
1 polymer ?
#
loop_
_entity_poly.entity_id
_entity_poly.type
_entity_poly.pdbx_seq_one_letter_code
_entity_poly.pdbx_strand_id
1 'polypeptide(L)'
;MSRTYADRASTAELPMIDPKLKRALGHMIKGVQVVGTAHDGVVRAYCSHWVGQVAFQEPIVMASVSPKHDTYPLLAARGVFTVSILAGDQVDVGQYFSYPGRRFRYVADEFLDMVDGLPVVRDCIAWLRCDVFERKPMRDHELFFAEVTDYGYGRASPANGPASPASRSATSCSNASAPQATTSTPTSPTTRRSEMGQAAARSRSGVHRP
;
A
#
# COMPACT_ATOMS: atom_id res chain seq x y z
N MET A 1 0.72 -39.77 -8.94
CA MET A 1 0.33 -38.77 -7.90
C MET A 1 1.46 -37.76 -7.78
N SER A 2 1.18 -36.47 -7.96
CA SER A 2 2.18 -35.41 -7.82
C SER A 2 2.55 -35.28 -6.34
N ARG A 3 3.84 -35.36 -5.98
CA ARG A 3 4.30 -35.07 -4.62
C ARG A 3 3.96 -33.64 -4.27
N THR A 4 3.43 -33.41 -3.07
CA THR A 4 3.18 -32.07 -2.56
C THR A 4 4.51 -31.31 -2.36
N TYR A 5 4.46 -29.98 -2.26
CA TYR A 5 5.67 -29.20 -1.96
C TYR A 5 6.32 -29.64 -0.64
N ALA A 6 5.50 -29.96 0.38
CA ALA A 6 5.94 -30.49 1.66
C ALA A 6 6.72 -31.81 1.49
N ASP A 7 6.23 -32.73 0.64
CA ASP A 7 6.91 -33.99 0.35
C ASP A 7 8.25 -33.82 -0.37
N ARG A 8 8.41 -32.71 -1.11
CA ARG A 8 9.68 -32.37 -1.77
C ARG A 8 10.63 -31.66 -0.83
N ALA A 9 10.14 -30.87 0.12
CA ALA A 9 10.96 -30.05 1.03
C ALA A 9 11.90 -30.89 1.92
N SER A 10 11.56 -32.15 2.16
CA SER A 10 12.38 -33.11 2.91
C SER A 10 13.46 -33.77 2.04
N THR A 11 14.69 -33.77 2.55
CA THR A 11 15.91 -34.51 2.13
C THR A 11 16.68 -34.00 0.90
N ALA A 12 17.97 -33.73 1.12
CA ALA A 12 19.04 -33.20 0.24
C ALA A 12 19.17 -31.67 0.14
N GLU A 13 20.39 -31.15 0.42
CA GLU A 13 20.82 -29.81 0.01
C GLU A 13 20.67 -29.70 -1.51
N LEU A 14 19.70 -28.90 -1.96
CA LEU A 14 19.58 -28.62 -3.38
C LEU A 14 20.73 -27.69 -3.79
N PRO A 15 21.34 -27.92 -4.96
CA PRO A 15 22.37 -27.03 -5.48
C PRO A 15 21.80 -25.62 -5.63
N MET A 16 22.68 -24.62 -5.46
CA MET A 16 22.37 -23.23 -5.82
C MET A 16 21.77 -23.18 -7.23
N ILE A 17 20.81 -22.26 -7.43
CA ILE A 17 20.15 -22.07 -8.72
C ILE A 17 21.18 -21.97 -9.85
N ASP A 18 20.96 -22.74 -10.92
CA ASP A 18 21.80 -22.67 -12.13
C ASP A 18 21.87 -21.22 -12.64
N PRO A 19 23.07 -20.67 -12.95
CA PRO A 19 23.20 -19.28 -13.36
C PRO A 19 22.39 -18.88 -14.60
N LYS A 20 22.20 -19.79 -15.56
CA LYS A 20 21.39 -19.52 -16.76
C LYS A 20 19.91 -19.45 -16.39
N LEU A 21 19.44 -20.37 -15.54
CA LEU A 21 18.08 -20.33 -14.99
C LEU A 21 17.84 -19.08 -14.15
N LYS A 22 18.80 -18.69 -13.30
CA LYS A 22 18.74 -17.44 -12.51
C LYS A 22 18.60 -16.23 -13.42
N ARG A 23 19.34 -16.18 -14.52
CA ARG A 23 19.22 -15.11 -15.52
C ARG A 23 17.83 -15.11 -16.18
N ALA A 24 17.30 -16.27 -16.54
CA ALA A 24 15.95 -16.39 -17.08
C ALA A 24 14.89 -15.83 -16.12
N LEU A 25 14.96 -16.18 -14.82
CA LEU A 25 14.07 -15.62 -13.79
C LEU A 25 14.22 -14.10 -13.62
N GLY A 26 15.43 -13.57 -13.87
CA GLY A 26 15.71 -12.14 -13.83
C GLY A 26 15.02 -11.33 -14.92
N HIS A 27 14.50 -11.96 -15.98
CA HIS A 27 13.76 -11.29 -17.05
C HIS A 27 12.27 -11.07 -16.74
N MET A 28 11.74 -11.62 -15.63
CA MET A 28 10.38 -11.32 -15.21
C MET A 28 10.24 -9.84 -14.88
N ILE A 29 9.19 -9.19 -15.41
CA ILE A 29 8.84 -7.81 -15.06
C ILE A 29 8.33 -7.80 -13.62
N LYS A 30 8.92 -6.95 -12.79
CA LYS A 30 8.55 -6.78 -11.38
C LYS A 30 8.63 -5.30 -11.02
N GLY A 31 7.72 -4.85 -10.17
CA GLY A 31 7.96 -3.63 -9.42
C GLY A 31 9.05 -3.84 -8.37
N VAL A 32 9.52 -2.74 -7.79
CA VAL A 32 10.39 -2.76 -6.61
C VAL A 32 9.62 -2.17 -5.45
N GLN A 33 9.63 -2.89 -4.32
CA GLN A 33 8.95 -2.47 -3.11
C GLN A 33 9.93 -2.52 -1.93
N VAL A 34 9.69 -1.66 -0.94
CA VAL A 34 10.30 -1.81 0.38
C VAL A 34 9.24 -2.32 1.34
N VAL A 35 9.53 -3.46 1.96
CA VAL A 35 8.68 -4.06 2.99
C VAL A 35 9.24 -3.69 4.36
N GLY A 36 8.43 -3.04 5.17
CA GLY A 36 8.84 -2.49 6.46
C GLY A 36 7.99 -3.00 7.62
N THR A 37 8.58 -3.11 8.81
CA THR A 37 7.83 -3.37 10.03
C THR A 37 8.57 -2.81 11.25
N ALA A 38 7.88 -2.75 12.38
CA ALA A 38 8.46 -2.38 13.66
C ALA A 38 7.91 -3.27 14.77
N HIS A 39 8.78 -3.64 15.71
CA HIS A 39 8.42 -4.43 16.88
C HIS A 39 9.38 -4.09 18.03
N ASP A 40 8.87 -3.93 19.25
CA ASP A 40 9.65 -3.61 20.46
C ASP A 40 10.66 -2.46 20.29
N GLY A 41 10.22 -1.38 19.63
CA GLY A 41 11.04 -0.19 19.38
C GLY A 41 12.12 -0.37 18.30
N VAL A 42 12.22 -1.54 17.67
CA VAL A 42 13.13 -1.80 16.56
C VAL A 42 12.37 -1.66 15.25
N VAL A 43 12.92 -0.86 14.33
CA VAL A 43 12.42 -0.67 12.96
C VAL A 43 13.35 -1.38 11.98
N ARG A 44 12.78 -2.16 11.06
CA ARG A 44 13.53 -2.79 9.97
C ARG A 44 12.71 -2.76 8.69
N ALA A 45 13.42 -2.69 7.56
CA ALA A 45 12.82 -2.77 6.24
C ALA A 45 13.77 -3.44 5.26
N TYR A 46 13.23 -3.95 4.16
CA TYR A 46 14.00 -4.59 3.11
C TYR A 46 13.42 -4.32 1.73
N CYS A 47 14.29 -4.17 0.75
CA CYS A 47 13.91 -4.04 -0.63
C CYS A 47 13.63 -5.43 -1.21
N SER A 48 12.50 -5.57 -1.88
CA SER A 48 12.04 -6.81 -2.50
C SER A 48 11.35 -6.54 -3.82
N HIS A 49 11.44 -7.52 -4.70
CA HIS A 49 10.60 -7.61 -5.90
C HIS A 49 9.69 -8.86 -5.84
N TRP A 50 9.60 -9.51 -4.68
CA TRP A 50 8.75 -10.66 -4.41
C TRP A 50 7.57 -10.25 -3.53
N VAL A 51 6.88 -9.22 -4.00
CA VAL A 51 5.59 -8.76 -3.48
C VAL A 51 4.59 -8.76 -4.61
N GLY A 52 3.36 -9.22 -4.36
CA GLY A 52 2.31 -9.22 -5.37
C GLY A 52 0.91 -9.37 -4.80
N GLN A 53 -0.08 -8.84 -5.51
CA GLN A 53 -1.49 -9.03 -5.18
C GLN A 53 -1.91 -10.48 -5.52
N VAL A 54 -2.66 -11.09 -4.61
CA VAL A 54 -3.12 -12.48 -4.70
C VAL A 54 -4.62 -12.56 -4.94
N ALA A 55 -5.40 -11.62 -4.39
CA ALA A 55 -6.85 -11.62 -4.54
C ALA A 55 -7.44 -10.20 -4.63
N PHE A 56 -8.65 -10.10 -5.20
CA PHE A 56 -9.39 -8.84 -5.41
C PHE A 56 -10.59 -8.67 -4.48
N GLN A 57 -11.38 -9.72 -4.22
CA GLN A 57 -12.59 -9.63 -3.37
C GLN A 57 -12.25 -9.38 -1.90
N GLU A 58 -11.08 -9.85 -1.49
CA GLU A 58 -10.36 -9.43 -0.29
C GLU A 58 -9.01 -8.93 -0.82
N PRO A 59 -8.57 -7.70 -0.50
CA PRO A 59 -7.37 -7.11 -1.09
C PRO A 59 -6.11 -7.77 -0.48
N ILE A 60 -5.83 -9.00 -0.90
CA ILE A 60 -4.75 -9.81 -0.35
C ILE A 60 -3.46 -9.54 -1.13
N VAL A 61 -2.39 -9.28 -0.41
CA VAL A 61 -1.02 -9.29 -0.94
C VAL A 61 -0.20 -10.41 -0.32
N MET A 62 0.87 -10.79 -1.01
CA MET A 62 1.87 -11.71 -0.51
C MET A 62 3.25 -11.06 -0.55
N ALA A 63 4.01 -11.23 0.53
CA ALA A 63 5.43 -10.90 0.61
C ALA A 63 6.24 -12.17 0.90
N SER A 64 7.30 -12.39 0.12
CA SER A 64 8.30 -13.42 0.40
C SER A 64 9.48 -12.83 1.16
N VAL A 65 9.87 -13.47 2.26
CA VAL A 65 11.00 -13.03 3.09
C VAL A 65 11.85 -14.23 3.51
N SER A 66 13.17 -14.08 3.48
CA SER A 66 14.04 -15.11 4.04
C SER A 66 14.05 -15.02 5.56
N PRO A 67 13.96 -16.14 6.29
CA PRO A 67 14.23 -16.16 7.74
C PRO A 67 15.63 -15.65 8.12
N LYS A 68 16.55 -15.52 7.13
CA LYS A 68 17.87 -14.90 7.31
C LYS A 68 17.82 -13.36 7.27
N HIS A 69 16.74 -12.74 6.81
CA HIS A 69 16.60 -11.29 6.86
C HIS A 69 16.35 -10.83 8.30
N ASP A 70 16.90 -9.69 8.70
CA ASP A 70 16.72 -9.14 10.06
C ASP A 70 15.31 -8.56 10.29
N THR A 71 14.61 -8.15 9.24
CA THR A 71 13.18 -7.81 9.26
C THR A 71 12.27 -9.00 9.59
N TYR A 72 12.69 -10.24 9.26
CA TYR A 72 11.86 -11.44 9.45
C TYR A 72 11.34 -11.63 10.89
N PRO A 73 12.20 -11.66 11.93
CA PRO A 73 11.71 -11.88 13.30
C PRO A 73 10.73 -10.80 13.76
N LEU A 74 10.92 -9.54 13.34
CA LEU A 74 10.01 -8.44 13.67
C LEU A 74 8.65 -8.65 12.97
N LEU A 75 8.67 -8.99 11.69
CA LEU A 75 7.45 -9.26 10.91
C LEU A 75 6.68 -10.44 11.49
N ALA A 76 7.38 -11.53 11.81
CA ALA A 76 6.81 -12.74 12.38
C ALA A 76 6.19 -12.51 13.77
N ALA A 77 6.76 -11.60 14.57
CA ALA A 77 6.26 -11.27 15.90
C ALA A 77 5.13 -10.23 15.87
N ARG A 78 5.25 -9.20 15.00
CA ARG A 78 4.26 -8.12 14.89
C ARG A 78 3.00 -8.55 14.17
N GLY A 79 3.11 -9.41 13.15
CA GLY A 79 1.98 -9.80 12.30
C GLY A 79 1.43 -8.68 11.41
N VAL A 80 2.16 -7.57 11.28
CA VAL A 80 1.78 -6.43 10.44
C VAL A 80 3.02 -5.89 9.75
N PHE A 81 2.89 -5.52 8.48
CA PHE A 81 3.93 -4.83 7.72
C PHE A 81 3.36 -3.78 6.79
N THR A 82 4.27 -2.96 6.26
CA THR A 82 3.99 -2.02 5.20
C THR A 82 4.64 -2.47 3.90
N VAL A 83 4.03 -2.12 2.79
CA VAL A 83 4.62 -2.23 1.45
C VAL A 83 4.69 -0.83 0.87
N SER A 84 5.89 -0.31 0.63
CA SER A 84 6.09 0.96 -0.09
C SER A 84 6.48 0.67 -1.54
N ILE A 85 5.70 1.16 -2.50
CA ILE A 85 5.93 0.96 -3.93
C ILE A 85 6.88 2.04 -4.44
N LEU A 86 8.08 1.67 -4.85
CA LEU A 86 9.10 2.65 -5.25
C LEU A 86 8.85 3.19 -6.66
N ALA A 87 9.20 4.45 -6.86
CA ALA A 87 9.34 5.06 -8.18
C ALA A 87 10.68 4.68 -8.83
N GLY A 88 10.75 4.78 -10.16
CA GLY A 88 11.93 4.37 -10.93
C GLY A 88 13.20 5.18 -10.64
N ASP A 89 13.07 6.36 -10.04
CA ASP A 89 14.15 7.25 -9.64
C ASP A 89 14.62 7.03 -8.18
N GLN A 90 13.92 6.23 -7.36
CA GLN A 90 14.29 5.91 -5.98
C GLN A 90 15.32 4.77 -5.89
N VAL A 91 16.34 4.82 -6.75
CA VAL A 91 17.36 3.77 -6.89
C VAL A 91 18.22 3.68 -5.63
N ASP A 92 18.56 4.81 -5.03
CA ASP A 92 19.32 4.93 -3.79
C ASP A 92 18.61 4.26 -2.61
N VAL A 93 17.31 4.53 -2.43
CA VAL A 93 16.47 3.90 -1.40
C VAL A 93 16.41 2.40 -1.60
N GLY A 94 16.14 1.95 -2.84
CA GLY A 94 16.11 0.53 -3.17
C GLY A 94 17.44 -0.17 -2.90
N GLN A 95 18.57 0.47 -3.24
CA GLN A 95 19.91 -0.04 -2.96
C GLN A 95 20.19 -0.13 -1.47
N TYR A 96 19.86 0.91 -0.70
CA TYR A 96 20.06 0.93 0.74
C TYR A 96 19.37 -0.26 1.42
N PHE A 97 18.07 -0.46 1.15
CA PHE A 97 17.29 -1.53 1.75
C PHE A 97 17.54 -2.92 1.11
N SER A 98 18.35 -3.03 0.06
CA SER A 98 18.74 -4.31 -0.54
C SER A 98 19.87 -5.02 0.23
N TYR A 99 20.62 -4.29 1.06
CA TYR A 99 21.68 -4.88 1.87
C TYR A 99 21.10 -5.53 3.14
N PRO A 100 21.54 -6.74 3.53
CA PRO A 100 21.13 -7.34 4.79
C PRO A 100 21.47 -6.40 5.94
N GLY A 101 20.47 -5.92 6.68
CA GLY A 101 20.63 -4.91 7.73
C GLY A 101 21.44 -5.37 8.95
N ARG A 102 21.93 -6.62 8.94
CA ARG A 102 22.95 -7.16 9.85
C ARG A 102 24.24 -6.32 9.92
N ARG A 103 24.43 -5.39 8.96
CA ARG A 103 25.54 -4.42 8.96
C ARG A 103 25.21 -3.10 9.66
N PHE A 104 23.94 -2.80 9.90
CA PHE A 104 23.50 -1.51 10.44
C PHE A 104 22.80 -1.66 11.80
N ARG A 105 23.33 -0.95 12.80
CA ARG A 105 22.76 -0.88 14.15
C ARG A 105 21.41 -0.15 14.16
N TYR A 106 21.24 0.78 13.21
CA TYR A 106 20.06 1.60 13.00
C TYR A 106 19.68 1.59 11.52
N VAL A 107 18.39 1.79 11.24
CA VAL A 107 17.90 2.02 9.88
C VAL A 107 18.04 3.51 9.55
N ALA A 108 18.33 3.85 8.30
CA ALA A 108 18.36 5.22 7.79
C ALA A 108 16.95 5.82 7.89
N ASP A 109 16.74 6.65 8.90
CA ASP A 109 15.48 7.32 9.17
C ASP A 109 15.20 8.43 8.13
N GLU A 110 16.23 8.92 7.44
CA GLU A 110 16.06 9.87 6.33
C GLU A 110 15.24 9.30 5.17
N PHE A 111 15.16 7.97 5.00
CA PHE A 111 14.36 7.34 3.95
C PHE A 111 12.94 6.98 4.37
N LEU A 112 12.61 7.09 5.66
CA LEU A 112 11.37 6.55 6.21
C LEU A 112 10.56 7.63 6.93
N ASP A 113 9.25 7.54 6.78
CA ASP A 113 8.27 8.16 7.65
C ASP A 113 7.61 7.07 8.51
N MET A 114 7.09 7.46 9.68
CA MET A 114 6.35 6.54 10.55
C MET A 114 4.85 6.81 10.43
N VAL A 115 4.08 5.79 10.03
CA VAL A 115 2.62 5.83 9.95
C VAL A 115 2.07 4.76 10.89
N ASP A 116 1.36 5.18 11.93
CA ASP A 116 0.80 4.29 12.97
C ASP A 116 1.81 3.30 13.56
N GLY A 117 3.04 3.78 13.78
CA GLY A 117 4.13 3.00 14.35
C GLY A 117 4.78 2.03 13.38
N LEU A 118 4.51 2.11 12.08
CA LEU A 118 5.15 1.32 11.04
C LEU A 118 5.95 2.21 10.06
N PRO A 119 7.11 1.73 9.57
CA PRO A 119 7.93 2.49 8.62
C PRO A 119 7.33 2.47 7.22
N VAL A 120 7.31 3.62 6.54
CA VAL A 120 6.91 3.77 5.14
C VAL A 120 8.00 4.56 4.42
N VAL A 121 8.34 4.19 3.17
CA VAL A 121 9.32 4.95 2.40
C VAL A 121 8.76 6.33 2.02
N ARG A 122 9.52 7.37 2.36
CA ARG A 122 9.18 8.76 2.01
C ARG A 122 9.10 8.91 0.48
N ASP A 123 8.12 9.67 0.02
CA ASP A 123 7.88 9.96 -1.40
C ASP A 123 7.79 8.71 -2.29
N CYS A 124 7.41 7.55 -1.76
CA CYS A 124 7.06 6.40 -2.59
C CYS A 124 5.84 6.72 -3.49
N ILE A 125 5.55 5.87 -4.48
CA ILE A 125 4.35 6.02 -5.31
C ILE A 125 3.11 5.92 -4.41
N ALA A 126 3.01 4.81 -3.69
CA ALA A 126 1.97 4.52 -2.72
C ALA A 126 2.50 3.54 -1.69
N TRP A 127 1.84 3.49 -0.54
CA TRP A 127 2.12 2.52 0.50
C TRP A 127 0.85 1.80 0.94
N LEU A 128 1.02 0.58 1.43
CA LEU A 128 -0.03 -0.29 1.94
C LEU A 128 0.33 -0.71 3.36
N ARG A 129 -0.66 -0.75 4.25
CA ARG A 129 -0.60 -1.48 5.52
C ARG A 129 -1.20 -2.87 5.30
N CYS A 130 -0.49 -3.90 5.75
CA CYS A 130 -0.82 -5.28 5.49
C CYS A 130 -0.83 -6.08 6.79
N ASP A 131 -2.01 -6.57 7.18
CA ASP A 131 -2.21 -7.37 8.39
C ASP A 131 -2.17 -8.86 8.00
N VAL A 132 -1.21 -9.60 8.58
CA VAL A 132 -0.91 -11.00 8.21
C VAL A 132 -1.96 -11.94 8.78
N PHE A 133 -2.55 -12.77 7.92
CA PHE A 133 -3.50 -13.82 8.34
C PHE A 133 -2.98 -15.24 8.08
N GLU A 134 -2.08 -15.44 7.13
CA GLU A 134 -1.50 -16.76 6.83
C GLU A 134 0.00 -16.67 6.54
N ARG A 135 0.73 -17.69 6.99
CA ARG A 135 2.15 -17.87 6.69
C ARG A 135 2.40 -19.24 6.11
N LYS A 136 3.21 -19.30 5.05
CA LYS A 136 3.51 -20.55 4.35
C LYS A 136 5.02 -20.74 4.17
N PRO A 137 5.63 -21.69 4.90
CA PRO A 137 7.04 -21.99 4.75
C PRO A 137 7.37 -22.48 3.33
N MET A 138 8.42 -21.91 2.76
CA MET A 138 9.17 -22.43 1.63
C MET A 138 10.52 -22.93 2.14
N ARG A 139 11.37 -23.46 1.26
CA ARG A 139 12.68 -24.01 1.65
C ARG A 139 13.59 -22.98 2.33
N ASP A 140 13.77 -21.81 1.72
CA ASP A 140 14.70 -20.77 2.17
C ASP A 140 14.01 -19.42 2.45
N HIS A 141 12.70 -19.38 2.24
CA HIS A 141 11.82 -18.24 2.41
C HIS A 141 10.54 -18.66 3.11
N GLU A 142 9.79 -17.70 3.62
CA GLU A 142 8.43 -17.88 4.06
C GLU A 142 7.56 -16.85 3.37
N LEU A 143 6.39 -17.28 2.89
CA LEU A 143 5.40 -16.40 2.32
C LEU A 143 4.48 -15.89 3.41
N PHE A 144 4.26 -14.59 3.45
CA PHE A 144 3.30 -13.92 4.33
C PHE A 144 2.15 -13.45 3.46
N PHE A 145 0.96 -13.99 3.70
CA PHE A 145 -0.28 -13.53 3.10
C PHE A 145 -0.97 -12.58 4.06
N ALA A 146 -1.37 -11.42 3.54
CA ALA A 146 -1.90 -10.34 4.35
C ALA A 146 -3.02 -9.60 3.64
N GLU A 147 -4.02 -9.20 4.42
CA GLU A 147 -5.08 -8.29 3.99
C GLU A 147 -4.54 -6.86 4.00
N VAL A 148 -4.81 -6.10 2.93
CA VAL A 148 -4.52 -4.66 2.91
C VAL A 148 -5.61 -3.93 3.70
N THR A 149 -5.25 -3.41 4.87
CA THR A 149 -6.19 -2.77 5.80
C THR A 149 -6.14 -1.25 5.74
N ASP A 150 -5.06 -0.67 5.21
CA ASP A 150 -4.93 0.78 5.00
C ASP A 150 -3.96 1.08 3.86
N TYR A 151 -4.01 2.28 3.32
CA TYR A 151 -3.13 2.72 2.23
C TYR A 151 -2.94 4.23 2.24
N GLY A 152 -1.90 4.67 1.53
CA GLY A 152 -1.74 6.08 1.21
C GLY A 152 -0.93 6.28 -0.06
N TYR A 153 -0.95 7.52 -0.53
CA TYR A 153 -0.19 7.94 -1.70
C TYR A 153 0.96 8.84 -1.25
N GLY A 154 2.14 8.64 -1.84
CA GLY A 154 3.22 9.61 -1.77
C GLY A 154 3.14 10.52 -2.99
N ARG A 155 4.08 10.36 -3.93
CA ARG A 155 4.11 11.17 -5.15
C ARG A 155 2.97 10.89 -6.13
N ALA A 156 2.23 9.80 -5.95
CA ALA A 156 1.03 9.51 -6.75
C ALA A 156 -0.23 10.21 -6.21
N SER A 157 -0.11 11.10 -5.21
CA SER A 157 -1.25 11.87 -4.72
C SER A 157 -1.97 12.55 -5.89
N PRO A 158 -3.26 12.29 -6.09
CA PRO A 158 -4.05 13.08 -7.02
C PRO A 158 -3.95 14.54 -6.60
N ALA A 159 -3.89 15.47 -7.55
CA ALA A 159 -3.84 16.91 -7.28
C ALA A 159 -4.99 17.43 -6.37
N ASN A 160 -6.01 16.59 -6.07
CA ASN A 160 -7.13 16.84 -5.16
C ASN A 160 -7.45 15.67 -4.18
N GLY A 161 -6.51 14.75 -3.91
CA GLY A 161 -6.71 13.63 -2.97
C GLY A 161 -6.27 13.95 -1.54
N PRO A 162 -6.73 13.22 -0.50
CA PRO A 162 -6.32 13.49 0.87
C PRO A 162 -4.80 13.43 1.00
N ALA A 163 -4.22 14.49 1.56
CA ALA A 163 -2.78 14.67 1.68
C ALA A 163 -2.12 13.54 2.48
N SER A 164 -0.87 13.25 2.12
CA SER A 164 0.06 12.37 2.83
C SER A 164 -0.01 12.57 4.36
N PRO A 165 0.06 11.49 5.16
CA PRO A 165 -0.06 11.54 6.63
C PRO A 165 1.02 12.38 7.31
N ALA A 166 2.09 12.79 6.60
CA ALA A 166 3.06 13.77 7.09
C ALA A 166 2.44 15.13 7.51
N SER A 167 1.17 15.40 7.18
CA SER A 167 0.45 16.62 7.57
C SER A 167 -0.51 16.50 8.76
N ARG A 168 -0.75 15.32 9.33
CA ARG A 168 -1.72 15.15 10.43
C ARG A 168 -1.02 15.01 11.78
N SER A 169 -0.46 16.10 12.28
CA SER A 169 -0.18 16.22 13.71
C SER A 169 -1.50 16.22 14.50
N ALA A 170 -1.68 15.20 15.34
CA ALA A 170 -2.50 15.21 16.55
C ALA A 170 -3.86 15.94 16.49
N THR A 171 -4.95 15.21 16.21
CA THR A 171 -6.27 15.61 16.72
C THR A 171 -7.09 14.36 17.07
N SER A 172 -7.07 14.05 18.36
CA SER A 172 -8.05 13.32 19.17
C SER A 172 -9.02 12.35 18.47
N CYS A 173 -8.83 11.05 18.74
CA CYS A 173 -9.95 10.12 18.80
C CYS A 173 -10.80 10.44 20.04
N SER A 174 -11.86 11.23 19.86
CA SER A 174 -12.99 11.29 20.78
C SER A 174 -14.28 11.43 19.99
N ASN A 175 -15.08 10.38 19.96
CA ASN A 175 -16.47 10.34 20.43
C ASN A 175 -17.11 9.05 19.91
N ALA A 176 -17.45 8.11 20.79
CA ALA A 176 -18.63 8.17 21.65
C ALA A 176 -19.92 8.12 20.82
N SER A 177 -20.55 6.95 20.89
CA SER A 177 -21.86 6.62 20.36
C SER A 177 -22.94 7.62 20.77
N ALA A 178 -23.87 7.92 19.87
CA ALA A 178 -25.21 8.42 20.19
C ALA A 178 -26.21 8.15 19.04
N PRO A 179 -27.53 8.07 19.32
CA PRO A 179 -28.42 7.07 18.73
C PRO A 179 -29.31 7.57 17.58
N GLN A 180 -30.00 6.60 16.95
CA GLN A 180 -31.03 6.77 15.91
C GLN A 180 -32.21 7.63 16.38
N ALA A 181 -32.66 8.55 15.52
CA ALA A 181 -33.94 9.24 15.63
C ALA A 181 -34.83 8.89 14.43
N THR A 182 -36.05 8.46 14.75
CA THR A 182 -37.15 8.10 13.85
C THR A 182 -38.06 9.30 13.57
N THR A 183 -38.97 9.13 12.60
CA THR A 183 -40.17 9.94 12.26
C THR A 183 -39.90 11.26 11.50
N SER A 184 -40.72 11.76 10.57
CA SER A 184 -41.91 11.31 9.82
C SER A 184 -42.20 12.40 8.77
N THR A 185 -42.73 12.02 7.61
CA THR A 185 -43.19 12.91 6.51
C THR A 185 -44.28 13.89 6.96
N PRO A 186 -44.42 15.05 6.30
CA PRO A 186 -45.74 15.34 5.72
C PRO A 186 -45.74 16.02 4.33
N THR A 187 -46.92 15.89 3.74
CA THR A 187 -47.48 16.22 2.42
C THR A 187 -47.51 17.71 2.01
N SER A 188 -47.49 17.91 0.68
CA SER A 188 -47.76 19.16 -0.06
C SER A 188 -49.19 19.71 0.13
N PRO A 189 -49.39 21.00 -0.23
CA PRO A 189 -50.58 21.35 -1.01
C PRO A 189 -50.30 22.28 -2.21
N THR A 190 -51.36 22.42 -2.99
CA THR A 190 -51.45 22.79 -4.42
C THR A 190 -51.79 24.29 -4.65
N THR A 191 -51.44 24.80 -5.84
CA THR A 191 -52.03 25.93 -6.62
C THR A 191 -51.94 27.38 -6.13
N ARG A 192 -51.47 28.30 -7.00
CA ARG A 192 -52.31 29.15 -7.88
C ARG A 192 -51.47 30.00 -8.86
N ARG A 193 -52.00 30.16 -10.08
CA ARG A 193 -51.55 30.95 -11.25
C ARG A 193 -51.91 32.44 -11.15
N SER A 194 -51.07 33.31 -11.72
CA SER A 194 -51.40 34.54 -12.51
C SER A 194 -50.08 35.00 -13.19
N GLU A 195 -49.89 34.98 -14.52
CA GLU A 195 -50.30 36.01 -15.51
C GLU A 195 -50.03 37.45 -15.03
N MET A 196 -49.43 38.41 -15.75
CA MET A 196 -49.04 38.60 -17.16
C MET A 196 -48.25 39.94 -17.18
N GLY A 197 -47.32 40.17 -18.12
CA GLY A 197 -46.66 41.48 -18.26
C GLY A 197 -45.54 41.53 -19.30
N GLN A 198 -45.91 41.82 -20.55
CA GLN A 198 -45.02 42.07 -21.70
C GLN A 198 -44.30 43.42 -21.59
N ALA A 199 -43.09 43.53 -22.15
CA ALA A 199 -42.68 44.64 -23.02
C ALA A 199 -41.39 44.31 -23.78
N ALA A 200 -41.37 44.71 -25.05
CA ALA A 200 -40.37 44.43 -26.07
C ALA A 200 -39.33 45.55 -26.21
N ALA A 201 -38.15 45.25 -26.77
CA ALA A 201 -37.44 46.15 -27.68
C ALA A 201 -36.44 45.37 -28.55
N ARG A 202 -36.39 45.76 -29.83
CA ARG A 202 -35.66 45.15 -30.95
C ARG A 202 -34.35 45.91 -31.25
N SER A 203 -33.58 45.30 -32.16
CA SER A 203 -32.63 45.91 -33.13
C SER A 203 -31.19 46.06 -32.60
N ARG A 204 -30.09 45.78 -33.33
CA ARG A 204 -29.74 45.73 -34.77
C ARG A 204 -28.42 44.95 -34.92
N SER A 205 -28.32 43.96 -35.82
CA SER A 205 -27.52 43.93 -37.07
C SER A 205 -26.05 44.38 -37.01
N GLY A 206 -25.13 43.53 -37.50
CA GLY A 206 -23.77 43.92 -37.90
C GLY A 206 -22.89 42.75 -38.36
N VAL A 207 -22.89 42.49 -39.67
CA VAL A 207 -22.03 41.55 -40.42
C VAL A 207 -20.70 42.23 -40.76
N HIS A 208 -19.54 41.54 -40.68
CA HIS A 208 -18.61 41.36 -41.83
C HIS A 208 -17.39 40.48 -41.50
N ARG A 209 -17.06 39.63 -42.47
CA ARG A 209 -15.85 38.80 -42.63
C ARG A 209 -14.75 39.61 -43.34
N PRO A 210 -13.51 39.13 -43.42
CA PRO A 210 -13.11 38.23 -44.51
C PRO A 210 -12.92 36.77 -44.08
#